data_AF-A0A239CAG3-F1
#
_entry.id   AF-A0A239CAG3-F1
#
_cell.length_a   1.000
_cell.length_b   1.000
_cell.length_c   1.000
_cell.angle_alpha   90.00
_cell.angle_beta   90.00
_cell.angle_gamma   90.00
#
_symmetry.space_group_name_H-M   'P 1'
#
loop_
_entity.id
_entity.type
_entity.pdbx_description
1 polymer ?
#
loop_
_entity_poly.entity_id
_entity_poly.type
_entity_poly.pdbx_seq_one_letter_code
_entity_poly.pdbx_strand_id
1 'polypeptide(L)'
;MSKLPKTDISATAPEPQGQAESAVPAVAASEGTGAVMYLGPRLLAPVHLAPHTVFRGGLPAEIAALAAEDADLRACLVPVERAGQAMRGEGAAALATAATQVANRYSRRK
;
A
#
# COMPACT_ATOMS: atom_id res chain seq x y z
N MET A 1 -0.66 56.63 -18.57
CA MET A 1 -1.95 56.36 -17.92
C MET A 1 -2.47 55.03 -18.44
N SER A 2 -2.70 54.11 -17.51
CA SER A 2 -3.11 52.72 -17.69
C SER A 2 -4.42 52.54 -18.43
N LYS A 3 -4.58 51.41 -19.14
CA LYS A 3 -5.85 50.65 -19.17
C LYS A 3 -5.57 49.18 -19.45
N LEU A 4 -6.03 48.36 -18.51
CA LEU A 4 -5.95 46.91 -18.40
C LEU A 4 -6.77 46.21 -19.48
N PRO A 5 -6.41 44.98 -19.90
CA PRO A 5 -7.38 43.96 -20.26
C PRO A 5 -7.73 43.11 -19.02
N LYS A 6 -9.02 43.12 -18.63
CA LYS A 6 -9.63 42.08 -17.80
C LYS A 6 -10.17 41.02 -18.74
N THR A 7 -9.64 39.79 -18.68
CA THR A 7 -10.41 38.61 -19.09
C THR A 7 -10.15 37.50 -18.07
N ASP A 8 -11.29 37.02 -17.57
CA ASP A 8 -11.53 35.96 -16.62
C ASP A 8 -11.23 34.60 -17.24
N ILE A 9 -10.49 33.73 -16.54
CA ILE A 9 -10.52 32.27 -16.73
C ILE A 9 -10.38 31.57 -15.38
N SER A 10 -11.55 31.26 -14.82
CA SER A 10 -11.94 30.00 -14.16
C SER A 10 -10.84 28.98 -13.81
N ALA A 11 -10.79 28.68 -12.52
CA ALA A 11 -10.65 27.37 -11.88
C ALA A 11 -10.20 26.16 -12.72
N THR A 12 -9.14 25.48 -12.26
CA THR A 12 -9.11 24.04 -11.93
C THR A 12 -7.66 23.61 -11.61
N ALA A 13 -7.43 23.15 -10.38
CA ALA A 13 -6.38 22.20 -10.02
C ALA A 13 -6.95 20.77 -10.12
N PRO A 14 -6.18 19.66 -10.16
CA PRO A 14 -4.72 19.50 -10.08
C PRO A 14 -4.11 18.66 -11.23
N GLU A 15 -2.78 18.73 -11.38
CA GLU A 15 -2.00 17.81 -12.22
C GLU A 15 -2.02 16.38 -11.65
N PRO A 16 -2.34 15.35 -12.46
CA PRO A 16 -2.25 13.95 -12.05
C PRO A 16 -0.79 13.48 -12.15
N GLN A 17 -0.26 13.01 -11.03
CA GLN A 17 1.03 12.35 -10.95
C GLN A 17 1.00 11.02 -11.71
N GLY A 18 1.79 10.95 -12.78
CA GLY A 18 2.59 9.81 -13.21
C GLY A 18 1.97 8.42 -13.08
N GLN A 19 1.37 7.98 -14.19
CA GLN A 19 1.18 6.57 -14.51
C GLN A 19 2.53 5.82 -14.49
N ALA A 20 2.63 4.79 -13.64
CA ALA A 20 3.43 3.62 -13.92
C ALA A 20 2.45 2.49 -14.26
N GLU A 21 1.91 2.56 -15.48
CA GLU A 21 1.22 1.45 -16.11
C GLU A 21 2.31 0.53 -16.67
N SER A 22 2.63 -0.54 -15.95
CA SER A 22 3.43 -1.64 -16.48
C SER A 22 2.66 -2.93 -16.25
N ALA A 23 2.43 -3.61 -17.37
CA ALA A 23 1.45 -4.65 -17.59
C ALA A 23 1.50 -5.85 -16.62
N VAL A 24 0.30 -6.31 -16.27
CA VAL A 24 0.01 -7.58 -15.58
C VAL A 24 0.31 -8.80 -16.46
N PRO A 25 0.57 -9.96 -15.83
CA PRO A 25 -0.26 -11.11 -16.14
C PRO A 25 -1.08 -11.52 -14.91
N ALA A 26 -2.36 -11.79 -15.18
CA ALA A 26 -3.37 -12.21 -14.23
C ALA A 26 -2.98 -13.53 -13.54
N VAL A 27 -2.96 -13.51 -12.20
CA VAL A 27 -3.04 -14.73 -11.41
C VAL A 27 -4.42 -14.75 -10.75
N ALA A 28 -5.24 -15.65 -11.28
CA ALA A 28 -6.53 -16.16 -10.83
C ALA A 28 -7.30 -15.33 -9.77
N ALA A 29 -8.43 -14.80 -10.22
CA ALA A 29 -9.53 -14.31 -9.41
C ALA A 29 -9.91 -15.30 -8.29
N SER A 30 -9.88 -14.82 -7.05
CA SER A 30 -10.71 -15.35 -5.98
C SER A 30 -11.84 -14.35 -5.73
N GLU A 31 -13.08 -14.83 -5.74
CA GLU A 31 -14.35 -14.11 -5.60
C GLU A 31 -14.59 -13.50 -4.20
N GLY A 32 -13.58 -12.88 -3.61
CA GLY A 32 -13.74 -11.96 -2.49
C GLY A 32 -13.11 -10.65 -2.93
N THR A 33 -13.74 -9.52 -2.60
CA THR A 33 -13.29 -8.17 -2.94
C THR A 33 -11.76 -8.08 -2.79
N GLY A 34 -11.03 -8.19 -3.92
CA GLY A 34 -9.62 -8.60 -4.00
C GLY A 34 -8.62 -7.53 -3.54
N ALA A 35 -9.00 -6.77 -2.52
CA ALA A 35 -8.27 -5.68 -1.95
C ALA A 35 -7.56 -6.11 -0.67
N VAL A 36 -6.24 -5.95 -0.66
CA VAL A 36 -5.39 -6.24 0.50
C VAL A 36 -4.85 -4.92 1.05
N MET A 37 -4.92 -4.75 2.36
CA MET A 37 -4.33 -3.62 3.07
C MET A 37 -3.05 -4.06 3.76
N TYR A 38 -2.00 -3.26 3.62
CA TYR A 38 -0.80 -3.42 4.42
C TYR A 38 -0.97 -2.70 5.77
N LEU A 39 -0.79 -3.42 6.87
CA LEU A 39 -0.91 -2.92 8.24
C LEU A 39 0.42 -2.98 9.01
N GLY A 40 1.53 -3.17 8.31
CA GLY A 40 2.86 -3.23 8.90
C GLY A 40 3.54 -1.85 9.04
N PRO A 41 4.83 -1.82 9.44
CA PRO A 41 5.60 -0.60 9.58
C PRO A 41 5.92 0.03 8.21
N ARG A 42 6.29 1.30 8.19
CA ARG A 42 6.75 1.94 6.95
C ARG A 42 8.07 1.32 6.49
N LEU A 43 8.09 0.80 5.26
CA LEU A 43 9.28 0.28 4.58
C LEU A 43 9.73 1.27 3.52
N LEU A 44 11.04 1.53 3.45
CA LEU A 44 11.63 2.42 2.44
C LEU A 44 12.50 1.66 1.42
N ALA A 45 12.93 0.44 1.77
CA ALA A 45 13.70 -0.45 0.90
C ALA A 45 13.47 -1.91 1.35
N PRO A 46 13.48 -2.90 0.43
CA PRO A 46 13.67 -2.76 -1.02
C PRO A 46 12.43 -2.21 -1.76
N VAL A 47 11.28 -2.18 -1.11
CA VAL A 47 10.01 -1.64 -1.64
C VAL A 47 9.48 -0.54 -0.73
N HIS A 48 8.88 0.50 -1.29
CA HIS A 48 8.26 1.57 -0.51
C HIS A 48 6.82 1.18 -0.15
N LEU A 49 6.62 0.79 1.10
CA LEU A 49 5.32 0.38 1.65
C LEU A 49 4.99 1.27 2.84
N ALA A 50 3.85 1.96 2.75
CA ALA A 50 3.32 2.78 3.84
C ALA A 50 2.21 2.03 4.58
N PRO A 51 2.07 2.22 5.90
CA PRO A 51 0.95 1.67 6.65
C PRO A 51 -0.38 2.11 6.03
N HIS A 52 -1.37 1.21 6.05
CA HIS A 52 -2.71 1.38 5.48
C HIS A 52 -2.76 1.51 3.95
N THR A 53 -1.67 1.23 3.22
CA THR A 53 -1.72 1.13 1.75
C THR A 53 -2.65 0.00 1.33
N VAL A 54 -3.57 0.29 0.42
CA VAL A 54 -4.53 -0.68 -0.13
C VAL A 54 -4.18 -1.00 -1.57
N PHE A 55 -4.06 -2.29 -1.87
CA PHE A 55 -3.85 -2.83 -3.21
C PHE A 55 -5.16 -3.41 -3.72
N ARG A 56 -5.76 -2.80 -4.74
CA ARG A 56 -7.02 -3.26 -5.35
C ARG A 56 -6.69 -4.04 -6.61
N GLY A 57 -7.15 -5.29 -6.72
CA GLY A 57 -6.87 -6.16 -7.87
C GLY A 57 -5.61 -7.02 -7.73
N GLY A 58 -5.14 -7.23 -6.50
CA GLY A 58 -3.97 -8.06 -6.19
C GLY A 58 -2.74 -7.26 -5.76
N LEU A 59 -1.72 -7.98 -5.30
CA LEU A 59 -0.45 -7.40 -4.85
C LEU A 59 0.49 -7.18 -6.05
N PRO A 60 1.23 -6.07 -6.11
CA PRO A 60 2.33 -5.89 -7.05
C PRO A 60 3.33 -7.05 -6.95
N ALA A 61 3.90 -7.47 -8.09
CA ALA A 61 4.76 -8.65 -8.16
C ALA A 61 5.94 -8.61 -7.18
N GLU A 62 6.58 -7.45 -7.01
CA GLU A 62 7.69 -7.27 -6.06
C GLU A 62 7.25 -7.49 -4.60
N ILE A 63 6.08 -6.99 -4.23
CA ILE A 63 5.52 -7.14 -2.88
C ILE A 63 5.06 -8.59 -2.68
N ALA A 64 4.47 -9.20 -3.71
CA ALA A 64 4.05 -10.60 -3.68
C ALA A 64 5.25 -11.54 -3.52
N ALA A 65 6.36 -11.28 -4.22
CA ALA A 65 7.61 -12.02 -4.08
C ALA A 65 8.18 -11.88 -2.67
N LEU A 66 8.29 -10.64 -2.17
CA LEU A 66 8.75 -10.40 -0.80
C LEU A 66 7.85 -11.07 0.25
N ALA A 67 6.53 -11.03 0.09
CA ALA A 67 5.59 -11.66 1.00
C ALA A 67 5.59 -13.19 0.90
N ALA A 68 6.07 -13.76 -0.21
CA ALA A 68 6.27 -15.20 -0.34
C ALA A 68 7.54 -15.65 0.43
N GLU A 69 8.56 -14.80 0.48
CA GLU A 69 9.81 -15.06 1.20
C GLU A 69 9.73 -14.71 2.70
N ASP A 70 8.91 -13.73 3.06
CA ASP A 70 8.81 -13.19 4.41
C ASP A 70 7.39 -13.37 4.99
N ALA A 71 7.28 -14.37 5.87
CA ALA A 71 6.02 -14.71 6.54
C ALA A 71 5.50 -13.58 7.45
N ASP A 72 6.39 -12.79 8.06
CA ASP A 72 6.00 -11.67 8.91
C ASP A 72 5.43 -10.52 8.05
N LEU A 73 6.04 -10.26 6.89
CA LEU A 73 5.52 -9.30 5.93
C LEU A 73 4.16 -9.75 5.38
N ARG A 74 4.00 -11.05 5.10
CA ARG A 74 2.71 -11.62 4.69
C ARG A 74 1.65 -11.47 5.77
N ALA A 75 2.01 -11.63 7.04
CA ALA A 75 1.08 -11.44 8.15
C ALA A 75 0.61 -9.98 8.29
N CYS A 76 1.41 -9.02 7.81
CA CYS A 76 1.02 -7.61 7.72
C CYS A 76 0.11 -7.29 6.51
N LEU A 77 -0.05 -8.21 5.56
CA LEU A 77 -0.93 -8.05 4.40
C LEU A 77 -2.29 -8.69 4.68
N VAL A 78 -3.25 -7.85 5.06
CA VAL A 78 -4.56 -8.28 5.55
C VAL A 78 -5.65 -7.92 4.54
N PRO A 79 -6.56 -8.84 4.18
CA PRO A 79 -7.73 -8.50 3.37
C PRO A 79 -8.50 -7.33 4.01
N VAL A 80 -8.89 -6.33 3.21
CA VAL A 80 -9.53 -5.10 3.73
C VAL A 80 -10.76 -5.42 4.61
N GLU A 81 -11.55 -6.43 4.22
CA GLU A 81 -12.73 -6.91 4.96
C GLU A 81 -12.40 -7.39 6.38
N ARG A 82 -11.16 -7.86 6.61
CA ARG A 82 -10.67 -8.35 7.90
C ARG A 82 -9.74 -7.37 8.60
N ALA A 83 -9.38 -6.24 7.97
CA ALA A 83 -8.48 -5.25 8.55
C ALA A 83 -9.00 -4.75 9.91
N GLY A 84 -10.30 -4.46 10.01
CA GLY A 84 -10.92 -4.03 11.27
C GLY A 84 -10.92 -5.08 12.37
N GLN A 85 -10.83 -6.38 12.04
CA GLN A 85 -10.64 -7.46 13.02
C GLN A 85 -9.17 -7.61 13.39
N ALA A 86 -8.27 -7.54 12.40
CA ALA A 86 -6.83 -7.63 12.62
C ALA A 86 -6.29 -6.46 13.46
N MET A 87 -6.93 -5.30 13.42
CA MET A 87 -6.57 -4.15 14.27
C MET A 87 -7.17 -4.20 15.69
N ARG A 88 -7.95 -5.23 16.04
CA ARG A 88 -8.60 -5.37 17.35
C ARG A 88 -8.26 -6.68 18.04
N GLY A 89 -8.32 -6.69 19.36
CA GLY A 89 -8.18 -7.89 20.18
C GLY A 89 -6.88 -8.65 19.93
N GLU A 90 -6.98 -9.97 19.81
CA GLU A 90 -5.85 -10.90 19.63
C GLU A 90 -5.15 -10.75 18.26
N GLY A 91 -5.90 -10.35 17.22
CA GLY A 91 -5.34 -10.06 15.90
C GLY A 91 -4.36 -8.88 15.93
N ALA A 92 -4.61 -7.89 16.79
CA ALA A 92 -3.76 -6.71 16.92
C ALA A 92 -2.39 -7.06 17.54
N ALA A 93 -2.38 -7.99 18.50
CA ALA A 93 -1.14 -8.44 19.12
C ALA A 93 -0.27 -9.21 18.12
N ALA A 94 -0.85 -10.17 17.39
CA ALA A 94 -0.13 -10.93 16.37
C ALA A 94 0.41 -10.01 15.24
N LEU A 95 -0.42 -9.06 14.79
CA LEU A 95 -0.03 -8.06 13.80
C LEU A 95 1.09 -7.16 14.32
N ALA A 96 1.05 -6.73 15.58
CA ALA A 96 2.09 -5.91 16.19
C ALA A 96 3.42 -6.68 16.31
N THR A 97 3.38 -7.97 16.64
CA THR A 97 4.58 -8.82 16.65
C THR A 97 5.17 -8.96 15.26
N ALA A 98 4.36 -9.28 14.25
CA ALA A 98 4.80 -9.36 12.86
C ALA A 98 5.38 -8.02 12.37
N ALA A 99 4.67 -6.92 12.63
CA ALA A 99 5.12 -5.57 12.28
C ALA A 99 6.47 -5.23 12.93
N THR A 100 6.70 -5.65 14.18
CA THR A 100 7.97 -5.47 14.89
C THR A 100 9.09 -6.28 14.22
N GLN A 101 8.83 -7.53 13.84
CA GLN A 101 9.82 -8.37 13.15
C GLN A 101 10.20 -7.79 11.78
N VAL A 102 9.20 -7.37 11.01
CA VAL A 102 9.37 -6.66 9.74
C VAL A 102 10.21 -5.40 9.95
N ALA A 103 9.85 -4.54 10.91
CA ALA A 103 10.60 -3.32 11.20
C ALA A 103 12.07 -3.61 11.50
N ASN A 104 12.36 -4.60 12.36
CA ASN A 104 13.72 -4.98 12.70
C ASN A 104 14.51 -5.50 11.50
N ARG A 105 13.87 -6.29 10.63
CA ARG A 105 14.51 -6.89 9.45
C ARG A 105 14.85 -5.85 8.39
N TYR A 106 13.92 -4.94 8.08
CA TYR A 106 14.09 -3.95 7.01
C TYR A 106 14.73 -2.64 7.46
N SER A 107 14.75 -2.34 8.78
CA SER A 107 15.49 -1.17 9.30
C SER A 107 17.00 -1.40 9.40
N ARG A 108 17.45 -2.66 9.51
CA ARG A 108 18.86 -3.03 9.66
C ARG A 108 19.61 -3.24 8.35
N ARG A 109 18.94 -3.21 7.19
CA ARG A 109 19.59 -3.35 5.87
C ARG A 109 20.15 -2.03 5.32
N LYS A 110 20.64 -1.13 6.18
CA LYS A 110 21.35 0.09 5.78
C LYS A 110 22.85 -0.09 5.94
#